data_AF-A0A2T2QYW4-F1
#
_entry.id   AF-A0A2T2QYW4-F1
#
_cell.length_a   1.000
_cell.length_b   1.000
_cell.length_c   1.000
_cell.angle_alpha   90.00
_cell.angle_beta   90.00
_cell.angle_gamma   90.00
#
_symmetry.space_group_name_H-M   'P 1'
#
loop_
_entity.id
_entity.type
_entity.pdbx_description
1 polymer ?
#
loop_
_entity_poly.entity_id
_entity_poly.type
_entity_poly.pdbx_seq_one_letter_code
_entity_poly.pdbx_strand_id
1 'polypeptide(L)'
;MKTHIHCLSLFVTFLEGYISGVEDYVARALLAPGGVVVYNDYEIEEYVDYLRGMEIGPKQVWAVEPAGDTLFHSLDKSDQLEEVLSESEVIVPFVSWDYTNQFKDKWGLDDSQWKTQPPEVHRKLENKAYLREIGQKDWFTEYEVCHDKELVEVGEEMIHNYEKVLVRHPKKASGVGTKYVDDKNFFHSGELDQFIEEFS
;
A
#
# COMPACT_ATOMS: atom_id res chain seq x y z
N MET A 1 -7.44 26.80 -18.11
CA MET A 1 -8.34 25.97 -17.28
C MET A 1 -7.50 25.40 -16.15
N LYS A 2 -8.01 25.40 -14.91
CA LYS A 2 -7.33 24.75 -13.77
C LYS A 2 -7.83 23.31 -13.74
N THR A 3 -6.93 22.34 -13.81
CA THR A 3 -7.25 20.91 -13.75
C THR A 3 -7.63 20.53 -12.33
N HIS A 4 -8.74 19.81 -12.16
CA HIS A 4 -9.22 19.32 -10.86
C HIS A 4 -8.81 17.86 -10.66
N ILE A 5 -7.82 17.61 -9.80
CA ILE A 5 -7.28 16.27 -9.51
C ILE A 5 -7.88 15.79 -8.18
N HIS A 6 -8.57 14.66 -8.18
CA HIS A 6 -9.09 14.04 -6.96
C HIS A 6 -8.22 12.81 -6.63
N CYS A 7 -7.71 12.74 -5.41
CA CYS A 7 -6.94 11.59 -4.92
C CYS A 7 -7.78 10.80 -3.92
N LEU A 8 -7.94 9.50 -4.17
CA LEU A 8 -8.65 8.59 -3.27
C LEU A 8 -7.60 7.92 -2.38
N SER A 9 -7.43 8.41 -1.14
CA SER A 9 -6.45 7.84 -0.21
C SER A 9 -7.10 6.82 0.71
N LEU A 10 -6.50 5.64 0.78
CA LEU A 10 -6.89 4.55 1.68
C LEU A 10 -5.87 4.46 2.82
N PHE A 11 -6.38 4.39 4.05
CA PHE A 11 -5.71 4.12 5.34
C PHE A 11 -5.31 5.33 6.21
N VAL A 12 -5.99 5.44 7.36
CA VAL A 12 -5.75 6.47 8.41
C VAL A 12 -4.66 6.06 9.39
N THR A 13 -4.45 4.77 9.64
CA THR A 13 -3.36 4.26 10.48
C THR A 13 -1.95 4.56 9.93
N PHE A 14 -1.87 5.09 8.71
CA PHE A 14 -0.63 5.57 8.09
C PHE A 14 -0.39 7.08 8.26
N LEU A 15 -1.40 7.88 8.65
CA LEU A 15 -1.29 9.34 8.72
C LEU A 15 -0.41 9.82 9.89
N GLU A 16 -0.49 9.19 11.07
CA GLU A 16 0.38 9.54 12.21
C GLU A 16 1.87 9.25 11.92
N GLY A 17 2.17 8.16 11.19
CA GLY A 17 3.52 7.83 10.74
C GLY A 17 4.04 8.71 9.60
N TYR A 18 3.15 9.45 8.92
CA TYR A 18 3.51 10.43 7.91
C TYR A 18 3.95 11.77 8.51
N ILE A 19 3.38 12.16 9.66
CA ILE A 19 3.74 13.39 10.38
C ILE A 19 5.24 13.43 10.69
N SER A 20 5.86 12.30 11.02
CA SER A 20 7.29 12.23 11.37
C SER A 20 8.27 12.19 10.18
N GLY A 21 7.80 12.38 8.94
CA GLY A 21 8.66 12.33 7.75
C GLY A 21 8.18 13.10 6.51
N VAL A 22 7.12 13.92 6.61
CA VAL A 22 6.66 14.78 5.49
C VAL A 22 7.74 15.78 5.06
N GLU A 23 8.53 16.29 6.01
CA GLU A 23 9.67 17.18 5.71
C GLU A 23 10.75 16.47 4.87
N ASP A 24 10.95 15.16 5.09
CA ASP A 24 11.96 14.36 4.39
C ASP A 24 11.43 13.76 3.06
N TYR A 25 10.11 13.63 2.90
CA TYR A 25 9.48 12.96 1.76
C TYR A 25 8.19 13.66 1.29
N VAL A 26 8.29 14.93 0.90
CA VAL A 26 7.17 15.75 0.36
C VAL A 26 6.39 15.06 -0.77
N ALA A 27 7.05 14.20 -1.57
CA ALA A 27 6.42 13.41 -2.63
C ALA A 27 5.38 12.40 -2.12
N ARG A 28 5.36 12.12 -0.82
CA ARG A 28 4.33 11.27 -0.17
C ARG A 28 3.06 12.05 0.14
N ALA A 29 3.10 13.38 0.19
CA ALA A 29 1.89 14.18 0.21
C ALA A 29 1.18 14.00 -1.14
N LEU A 30 0.33 12.98 -1.24
CA LEU A 30 -0.62 12.76 -2.32
C LEU A 30 -1.73 13.82 -2.29
N LEU A 31 -1.35 15.08 -2.18
CA LEU A 31 -2.21 16.24 -2.04
C LEU A 31 -1.71 17.25 -3.06
N ALA A 32 -1.99 16.98 -4.34
CA ALA A 32 -1.74 17.95 -5.38
C ALA A 32 -2.45 19.27 -4.99
N PRO A 33 -1.76 20.42 -4.95
CA PRO A 33 -2.40 21.70 -4.67
C PRO A 33 -3.59 21.91 -5.61
N GLY A 34 -4.76 22.20 -5.04
CA GLY A 34 -6.00 22.34 -5.82
C GLY A 34 -6.85 21.08 -5.95
N GLY A 35 -6.34 19.93 -5.49
CA GLY A 35 -7.06 18.67 -5.52
C GLY A 35 -8.06 18.47 -4.39
N VAL A 36 -8.84 17.41 -4.49
CA VAL A 36 -9.75 16.94 -3.44
C VAL A 36 -9.29 15.58 -2.95
N VAL A 37 -9.36 15.35 -1.64
CA VAL A 37 -9.14 14.02 -1.07
C VAL A 37 -10.42 13.43 -0.54
N VAL A 38 -10.64 12.16 -0.88
CA VAL A 38 -11.73 11.35 -0.36
C VAL A 38 -11.16 10.28 0.56
N TYR A 39 -11.77 10.12 1.71
CA TYR A 39 -11.30 9.28 2.82
C TYR A 39 -12.51 8.78 3.61
N ASN A 40 -12.32 7.74 4.43
CA ASN A 40 -13.40 7.05 5.12
C ASN A 40 -13.38 7.21 6.65
N ASP A 41 -12.83 8.31 7.19
CA ASP A 41 -12.66 8.47 8.65
C ASP A 41 -12.67 9.92 9.11
N TYR A 42 -13.56 10.31 10.01
CA TYR A 42 -13.98 11.69 10.29
C TYR A 42 -12.95 12.67 10.90
N GLU A 43 -11.72 12.26 11.21
CA GLU A 43 -10.80 13.04 12.07
C GLU A 43 -9.51 13.55 11.38
N ILE A 44 -9.51 13.84 10.08
CA ILE A 44 -8.30 14.32 9.37
C ILE A 44 -8.23 15.85 9.16
N GLU A 45 -9.26 16.62 9.49
CA GLU A 45 -9.36 18.03 9.06
C GLU A 45 -8.22 18.88 9.65
N GLU A 46 -7.80 18.64 10.90
CA GLU A 46 -6.65 19.34 11.52
C GLU A 46 -5.34 19.10 10.75
N TYR A 47 -5.11 17.85 10.31
CA TYR A 47 -3.94 17.49 9.51
C TYR A 47 -3.96 18.16 8.13
N VAL A 48 -5.14 18.21 7.51
CA VAL A 48 -5.34 18.84 6.20
C VAL A 48 -5.08 20.35 6.30
N ASP A 49 -5.59 21.00 7.34
CA ASP A 49 -5.38 22.42 7.60
C ASP A 49 -3.90 22.74 7.83
N TYR A 50 -3.18 21.89 8.56
CA TYR A 50 -1.72 21.99 8.68
C TYR A 50 -1.02 21.99 7.31
N LEU A 51 -1.36 21.04 6.44
CA LEU A 51 -0.76 20.95 5.09
C LEU A 51 -1.15 22.11 4.18
N ARG A 52 -2.39 22.62 4.28
CA ARG A 52 -2.82 23.85 3.61
C ARG A 52 -2.00 25.06 4.08
N GLY A 53 -1.71 25.15 5.38
CA GLY A 53 -0.84 26.18 5.96
C GLY A 53 0.61 26.13 5.43
N MET A 54 1.07 24.96 4.99
CA MET A 54 2.34 24.75 4.30
C MET A 54 2.26 24.91 2.77
N GLU A 55 1.12 25.32 2.23
CA GLU A 55 0.85 25.45 0.78
C GLU A 55 0.99 24.13 -0.03
N ILE A 56 0.92 22.97 0.63
CA ILE A 56 1.04 21.64 0.03
C ILE A 56 -0.20 20.74 0.25
N GLY A 57 -1.26 21.29 0.84
CA GLY A 57 -2.50 20.59 1.14
C GLY A 57 -3.51 20.57 -0.01
N PRO A 58 -4.53 19.69 0.08
CA PRO A 58 -5.62 19.67 -0.89
C PRO A 58 -6.52 20.89 -0.67
N LYS A 59 -7.21 21.32 -1.73
CA LYS A 59 -8.16 22.42 -1.64
C LYS A 59 -9.37 22.03 -0.79
N GLN A 60 -9.80 20.78 -0.88
CA GLN A 60 -11.02 20.28 -0.27
C GLN A 60 -10.85 18.82 0.16
N VAL A 61 -11.63 18.42 1.14
CA VAL A 61 -11.55 17.09 1.76
C VAL A 61 -12.97 16.60 1.99
N TRP A 62 -13.27 15.38 1.51
CA TRP A 62 -14.61 14.78 1.51
C TRP A 62 -14.57 13.49 2.32
N ALA A 63 -15.21 13.52 3.48
CA ALA A 63 -15.36 12.35 4.33
C ALA A 63 -16.52 11.50 3.81
N VAL A 64 -16.28 10.22 3.62
CA VAL A 64 -17.33 9.24 3.33
C VAL A 64 -17.52 8.37 4.57
N GLU A 65 -18.76 8.12 4.93
CA GLU A 65 -19.06 7.25 6.07
C GLU A 65 -18.50 5.85 5.83
N PRO A 66 -17.67 5.31 6.74
CA PRO A 66 -17.08 4.00 6.56
C PRO A 66 -18.17 2.92 6.50
N ALA A 67 -18.21 2.20 5.38
CA ALA A 67 -19.06 1.04 5.19
C ALA A 67 -18.22 -0.16 4.73
N GLY A 68 -17.74 -0.96 5.69
CA GLY A 68 -16.90 -2.13 5.43
C GLY A 68 -15.40 -1.83 5.46
N ASP A 69 -14.60 -2.74 4.88
CA ASP A 69 -13.15 -2.78 5.13
C ASP A 69 -12.32 -1.79 4.29
N THR A 70 -12.94 -1.08 3.34
CA THR A 70 -12.22 -0.20 2.41
C THR A 70 -13.00 1.08 2.12
N LEU A 71 -12.29 2.14 1.73
CA LEU A 71 -12.89 3.37 1.19
C LEU A 71 -13.82 3.05 0.02
N PHE A 72 -13.45 2.12 -0.84
CA PHE A 72 -14.24 1.74 -2.00
C PHE A 72 -15.57 1.05 -1.63
N HIS A 73 -15.60 0.23 -0.58
CA HIS A 73 -16.87 -0.27 -0.04
C HIS A 73 -17.75 0.88 0.48
N SER A 74 -17.12 1.90 1.08
CA SER A 74 -17.78 3.10 1.59
C SER A 74 -18.35 3.95 0.44
N LEU A 75 -17.57 4.16 -0.61
CA LEU A 75 -17.97 4.85 -1.84
C LEU A 75 -19.12 4.14 -2.54
N ASP A 76 -19.09 2.80 -2.62
CA ASP A 76 -20.16 1.99 -3.23
C ASP A 76 -21.54 2.21 -2.61
N LYS A 77 -21.57 2.64 -1.34
CA LYS A 77 -22.78 2.89 -0.55
C LYS A 77 -23.09 4.37 -0.35
N SER A 78 -22.23 5.26 -0.83
CA SER A 78 -22.36 6.69 -0.62
C SER A 78 -23.15 7.35 -1.75
N ASP A 79 -24.20 8.08 -1.37
CA ASP A 79 -24.94 8.94 -2.30
C ASP A 79 -24.09 10.14 -2.78
N GLN A 80 -22.99 10.45 -2.08
CA GLN A 80 -22.09 11.58 -2.40
C GLN A 80 -21.08 11.23 -3.50
N LEU A 81 -20.96 9.96 -3.85
CA LEU A 81 -19.96 9.48 -4.80
C LEU A 81 -20.17 10.03 -6.22
N GLU A 82 -21.42 10.08 -6.70
CA GLU A 82 -21.70 10.62 -8.04
C GLU A 82 -21.29 12.10 -8.13
N GLU A 83 -21.48 12.84 -7.04
CA GLU A 83 -21.02 14.23 -6.92
C GLU A 83 -19.49 14.31 -7.02
N VAL A 84 -18.75 13.49 -6.26
CA VAL A 84 -17.27 13.41 -6.31
C VAL A 84 -16.80 13.19 -7.74
N LEU A 85 -17.33 12.16 -8.39
CA LEU A 85 -16.87 11.71 -9.70
C LEU A 85 -17.23 12.73 -10.79
N SER A 86 -18.38 13.39 -10.68
CA SER A 86 -18.82 14.38 -11.66
C SER A 86 -17.96 15.64 -11.67
N GLU A 87 -17.34 15.99 -10.54
CA GLU A 87 -16.43 17.14 -10.42
C GLU A 87 -14.95 16.75 -10.65
N SER A 88 -14.68 15.47 -10.93
CA SER A 88 -13.33 14.93 -11.10
C SER A 88 -12.92 14.82 -12.56
N GLU A 89 -11.93 15.61 -12.97
CA GLU A 89 -11.27 15.39 -14.28
C GLU A 89 -10.29 14.22 -14.22
N VAL A 90 -9.62 14.04 -13.08
CA VAL A 90 -8.63 12.99 -12.84
C VAL A 90 -8.85 12.37 -11.47
N ILE A 91 -8.82 11.04 -11.41
CA ILE A 91 -8.97 10.22 -10.21
C ILE A 91 -7.73 9.37 -10.04
N VAL A 92 -7.06 9.51 -8.89
CA VAL A 92 -5.86 8.76 -8.53
C VAL A 92 -6.15 7.88 -7.31
N PRO A 93 -6.41 6.57 -7.47
CA PRO A 93 -6.55 5.67 -6.34
C PRO A 93 -5.18 5.37 -5.71
N PHE A 94 -5.15 5.31 -4.37
CA PHE A 94 -3.94 5.00 -3.59
C PHE A 94 -3.38 3.61 -3.87
N VAL A 95 -4.27 2.64 -4.13
CA VAL A 95 -3.90 1.26 -4.43
C VAL A 95 -4.62 0.81 -5.69
N SER A 96 -3.97 -0.04 -6.48
CA SER A 96 -4.43 -0.47 -7.80
C SER A 96 -4.67 -1.98 -7.85
N TRP A 97 -5.54 -2.45 -6.97
CA TRP A 97 -5.97 -3.84 -6.93
C TRP A 97 -7.01 -4.15 -8.03
N ASP A 98 -7.28 -5.43 -8.26
CA ASP A 98 -8.35 -5.82 -9.20
C ASP A 98 -9.68 -5.19 -8.80
N TYR A 99 -9.97 -5.18 -7.50
CA TYR A 99 -11.18 -4.56 -6.93
C TYR A 99 -11.26 -3.05 -7.22
N THR A 100 -10.15 -2.31 -7.12
CA THR A 100 -10.18 -0.86 -7.41
C THR A 100 -10.43 -0.58 -8.89
N ASN A 101 -9.96 -1.45 -9.80
CA ASN A 101 -10.24 -1.29 -11.23
C ASN A 101 -11.67 -1.70 -11.62
N GLN A 102 -12.34 -2.58 -10.86
CA GLN A 102 -13.77 -2.82 -11.06
C GLN A 102 -14.61 -1.55 -10.91
N PHE A 103 -14.14 -0.59 -10.11
CA PHE A 103 -14.81 0.70 -9.97
C PHE A 103 -14.67 1.60 -11.20
N LYS A 104 -13.50 1.57 -11.83
CA LYS A 104 -13.30 2.25 -13.12
C LYS A 104 -14.36 1.80 -14.12
N ASP A 105 -14.52 0.48 -14.26
CA ASP A 105 -15.51 -0.10 -15.17
C ASP A 105 -16.95 0.20 -14.74
N LYS A 106 -17.25 0.04 -13.44
CA LYS A 106 -18.58 0.30 -12.87
C LYS A 106 -19.06 1.73 -13.13
N TRP A 107 -18.15 2.71 -13.08
CA TRP A 107 -18.47 4.12 -13.24
C TRP A 107 -18.22 4.66 -14.65
N GLY A 108 -17.89 3.79 -15.60
CA GLY A 108 -17.65 4.18 -16.99
C GLY A 108 -16.49 5.15 -17.16
N LEU A 109 -15.50 5.09 -16.26
CA LEU A 109 -14.32 5.94 -16.31
C LEU A 109 -13.32 5.39 -17.32
N ASP A 110 -12.65 6.27 -18.06
CA ASP A 110 -11.60 5.88 -19.00
C ASP A 110 -10.18 6.06 -18.42
N ASP A 111 -9.15 5.66 -19.17
CA ASP A 111 -7.75 5.82 -18.77
C ASP A 111 -7.29 7.29 -18.72
N SER A 112 -8.05 8.22 -19.32
CA SER A 112 -7.78 9.66 -19.20
C SER A 112 -8.17 10.18 -17.83
N GLN A 113 -9.26 9.65 -17.26
CA GLN A 113 -9.76 10.01 -15.93
C GLN A 113 -9.13 9.16 -14.82
N TRP A 114 -8.99 7.84 -15.01
CA TRP A 114 -8.50 6.91 -13.99
C TRP A 114 -6.99 6.71 -14.08
N LYS A 115 -6.23 7.37 -13.20
CA LYS A 115 -4.77 7.37 -13.21
C LYS A 115 -4.24 6.44 -12.15
N THR A 116 -4.03 5.19 -12.56
CA THR A 116 -3.39 4.19 -11.72
C THR A 116 -2.50 3.25 -12.54
N GLN A 117 -1.67 2.50 -11.84
CA GLN A 117 -0.84 1.47 -12.46
C GLN A 117 -1.70 0.23 -12.77
N PRO A 118 -1.42 -0.50 -13.88
CA PRO A 118 -2.17 -1.70 -14.18
C PRO A 118 -2.10 -2.73 -13.04
N PRO A 119 -3.19 -3.47 -12.73
CA PRO A 119 -3.22 -4.39 -11.59
C PRO A 119 -2.16 -5.50 -11.67
N GLU A 120 -1.76 -5.92 -12.87
CA GLU A 120 -0.64 -6.85 -13.07
C GLU A 120 0.72 -6.26 -12.68
N VAL A 121 0.93 -4.96 -12.86
CA VAL A 121 2.14 -4.27 -12.42
C VAL A 121 2.15 -4.20 -10.90
N HIS A 122 1.02 -3.85 -10.29
CA HIS A 122 0.87 -3.79 -8.84
C HIS A 122 1.15 -5.14 -8.16
N ARG A 123 0.50 -6.22 -8.62
CA ARG A 123 0.71 -7.58 -8.08
C ARG A 123 2.17 -8.02 -8.15
N LYS A 124 2.89 -7.59 -9.18
CA LYS A 124 4.33 -7.84 -9.31
C LYS A 124 5.12 -7.05 -8.28
N LEU A 125 4.85 -5.75 -8.14
CA LEU A 125 5.58 -4.87 -7.22
C LEU A 125 5.30 -5.18 -5.74
N GLU A 126 4.15 -5.75 -5.39
CA GLU A 126 3.86 -6.24 -4.03
C GLU A 126 4.65 -7.50 -3.65
N ASN A 127 5.20 -8.20 -4.64
CA ASN A 127 6.00 -9.41 -4.42
C ASN A 127 7.47 -9.05 -4.20
N LYS A 128 7.93 -9.18 -2.95
CA LYS A 128 9.34 -8.92 -2.58
C LYS A 128 10.32 -9.77 -3.38
N ALA A 129 9.99 -11.02 -3.73
CA ALA A 129 10.87 -11.86 -4.55
C ALA A 129 11.03 -11.26 -5.96
N TYR A 130 9.95 -10.78 -6.57
CA TYR A 130 10.02 -10.11 -7.87
C TYR A 130 10.84 -8.81 -7.80
N LEU A 131 10.67 -8.00 -6.74
CA LEU A 131 11.48 -6.79 -6.55
C LEU A 131 12.98 -7.10 -6.48
N ARG A 132 13.34 -8.27 -5.93
CA ARG A 132 14.73 -8.75 -5.88
C ARG A 132 15.26 -9.17 -7.24
N GLU A 133 14.44 -9.79 -8.09
CA GLU A 133 14.82 -10.16 -9.45
C GLU A 133 15.13 -8.93 -10.33
N ILE A 134 14.39 -7.84 -10.16
CA ILE A 134 14.52 -6.64 -11.01
C ILE A 134 15.44 -5.55 -10.43
N GLY A 135 15.76 -5.61 -9.14
CA GLY A 135 16.61 -4.62 -8.48
C GLY A 135 18.11 -4.90 -8.68
N GLN A 136 18.93 -3.88 -8.42
CA GLN A 136 20.39 -4.03 -8.51
C GLN A 136 20.91 -4.78 -7.28
N LYS A 137 21.93 -5.63 -7.46
CA LYS A 137 22.46 -6.48 -6.38
C LYS A 137 22.95 -5.68 -5.16
N ASP A 138 23.49 -4.50 -5.38
CA ASP A 138 24.01 -3.59 -4.35
C ASP A 138 22.91 -2.83 -3.59
N TRP A 139 21.65 -2.87 -4.05
CA TRP A 139 20.52 -2.29 -3.31
C TRP A 139 20.07 -3.16 -2.14
N PHE A 140 20.62 -4.36 -2.05
CA PHE A 140 20.08 -5.44 -1.27
C PHE A 140 21.15 -6.05 -0.38
N THR A 141 20.81 -6.22 0.90
CA THR A 141 21.48 -7.21 1.73
C THR A 141 21.34 -8.58 1.07
N GLU A 142 22.38 -9.39 1.19
CA GLU A 142 22.41 -10.77 0.69
C GLU A 142 21.16 -11.55 1.11
N TYR A 143 20.60 -12.30 0.17
CA TYR A 143 19.29 -12.93 0.30
C TYR A 143 19.21 -14.15 -0.60
N GLU A 144 18.32 -15.07 -0.22
CA GLU A 144 17.92 -16.19 -1.06
C GLU A 144 16.40 -16.18 -1.25
N VAL A 145 15.95 -16.54 -2.46
CA VAL A 145 14.54 -16.78 -2.76
C VAL A 145 14.34 -18.28 -2.81
N CYS A 146 13.68 -18.82 -1.79
CA CYS A 146 13.40 -20.25 -1.69
C CYS A 146 11.90 -20.51 -1.72
N HIS A 147 11.51 -21.69 -2.19
CA HIS A 147 10.14 -22.18 -2.08
C HIS A 147 9.95 -22.96 -0.77
N ASP A 148 8.69 -23.20 -0.38
CA ASP A 148 8.32 -23.79 0.92
C ASP A 148 9.14 -25.03 1.32
N LYS A 149 9.42 -25.91 0.35
CA LYS A 149 10.16 -27.17 0.56
C LYS A 149 11.66 -26.99 0.77
N GLU A 150 12.20 -25.84 0.35
CA GLU A 150 13.62 -25.51 0.37
C GLU A 150 13.95 -24.57 1.54
N LEU A 151 12.95 -23.97 2.19
CA LEU A 151 13.16 -22.94 3.21
C LEU A 151 14.02 -23.45 4.38
N VAL A 152 13.84 -24.71 4.80
CA VAL A 152 14.62 -25.29 5.90
C VAL A 152 16.09 -25.38 5.52
N GLU A 153 16.40 -26.02 4.38
CA GLU A 153 17.77 -26.24 3.92
C GLU A 153 18.49 -24.91 3.67
N VAL A 154 17.85 -24.00 2.92
CA VAL A 154 18.42 -22.68 2.62
C VAL A 154 18.59 -21.84 3.88
N GLY A 155 17.62 -21.89 4.80
CA GLY A 155 17.69 -21.14 6.04
C GLY A 155 18.76 -21.66 6.99
N GLU A 156 18.97 -22.97 7.10
CA GLU A 156 20.07 -23.57 7.86
C GLU A 156 21.43 -23.15 7.29
N GLU A 157 21.61 -23.19 5.97
CA GLU A 157 22.83 -22.72 5.31
C GLU A 157 23.09 -21.23 5.59
N MET A 158 22.06 -20.40 5.45
CA MET A 158 22.20 -18.97 5.72
C MET A 158 22.46 -18.68 7.20
N ILE A 159 21.83 -19.39 8.14
CA ILE A 159 22.12 -19.21 9.58
C ILE A 159 23.55 -19.61 9.88
N HIS A 160 24.06 -20.70 9.28
CA HIS A 160 25.46 -21.09 9.44
C HIS A 160 26.42 -19.98 9.00
N ASN A 161 26.11 -19.30 7.89
CA ASN A 161 26.95 -18.25 7.32
C ASN A 161 26.80 -16.88 8.04
N TYR A 162 25.63 -16.57 8.58
CA TYR A 162 25.30 -15.23 9.08
C TYR A 162 24.86 -15.16 10.56
N GLU A 163 24.86 -16.28 11.28
CA GLU A 163 24.38 -16.45 12.68
C GLU A 163 22.87 -16.22 12.89
N LYS A 164 22.27 -15.31 12.11
CA LYS A 164 20.86 -14.93 12.19
C LYS A 164 20.35 -14.42 10.85
N VAL A 165 19.15 -14.84 10.47
CA VAL A 165 18.53 -14.49 9.18
C VAL A 165 17.12 -13.95 9.38
N LEU A 166 16.65 -13.19 8.39
CA LEU A 166 15.30 -12.61 8.38
C LEU A 166 14.46 -13.30 7.30
N VAL A 167 13.53 -14.15 7.72
CA VAL A 167 12.57 -14.80 6.83
C VAL A 167 11.40 -13.85 6.58
N ARG A 168 11.02 -13.66 5.31
CA ARG A 168 9.95 -12.74 4.91
C ARG A 168 9.02 -13.37 3.90
N HIS A 169 7.71 -13.31 4.17
CA HIS A 169 6.70 -13.67 3.20
C HIS A 169 6.74 -12.69 2.01
N PRO A 170 6.69 -13.18 0.76
CA PRO A 170 6.85 -12.34 -0.43
C PRO A 170 5.82 -11.21 -0.51
N LYS A 171 4.57 -11.48 -0.11
CA LYS A 171 3.42 -10.57 -0.31
C LYS A 171 2.87 -9.85 0.93
N LYS A 172 3.29 -10.21 2.16
CA LYS A 172 2.70 -9.59 3.38
C LYS A 172 3.38 -8.25 3.69
N ALA A 173 2.64 -7.29 4.25
CA ALA A 173 3.11 -5.93 4.54
C ALA A 173 3.26 -5.67 6.05
N SER A 174 3.84 -4.53 6.42
CA SER A 174 3.85 -4.02 7.81
C SER A 174 4.45 -4.98 8.86
N GLY A 175 5.46 -5.76 8.46
CA GLY A 175 6.11 -6.74 9.33
C GLY A 175 5.35 -8.06 9.51
N VAL A 176 4.11 -8.15 9.00
CA VAL A 176 3.36 -9.42 8.96
C VAL A 176 4.11 -10.42 8.07
N GLY A 177 4.16 -11.68 8.48
CA GLY A 177 4.90 -12.73 7.79
C GLY A 177 6.42 -12.49 7.78
N THR A 178 6.96 -11.78 8.77
CA THR A 178 8.40 -11.57 8.93
C THR A 178 8.86 -12.15 10.26
N LYS A 179 9.91 -12.97 10.25
CA LYS A 179 10.46 -13.61 11.46
C LYS A 179 11.98 -13.60 11.42
N TYR A 180 12.61 -13.15 12.50
CA TYR A 180 14.03 -13.39 12.72
C TYR A 180 14.24 -14.81 13.21
N VAL A 181 15.20 -15.51 12.64
CA VAL A 181 15.52 -16.88 13.01
C VAL A 181 17.03 -17.09 13.11
N ASP A 182 17.44 -17.99 14.00
CA ASP A 182 18.79 -18.41 14.35
C ASP A 182 18.79 -19.91 14.71
N ASP A 183 19.96 -20.49 15.00
CA ASP A 183 20.12 -21.93 15.29
C ASP A 183 19.20 -22.47 16.41
N LYS A 184 18.69 -21.61 17.29
CA LYS A 184 17.88 -22.01 18.46
C LYS A 184 16.39 -21.90 18.23
N ASN A 185 15.95 -21.15 17.22
CA ASN A 185 14.54 -20.86 16.96
C ASN A 185 14.17 -20.97 15.48
N PHE A 186 15.05 -21.59 14.68
CA PHE A 186 14.77 -21.98 13.31
C PHE A 186 13.70 -23.07 13.28
N PHE A 187 12.83 -23.01 12.28
CA PHE A 187 11.59 -23.79 12.21
C PHE A 187 11.85 -25.28 12.49
N HIS A 188 11.35 -25.77 13.63
CA HIS A 188 11.28 -27.21 13.86
C HIS A 188 10.13 -27.81 13.04
N SER A 189 10.24 -29.09 12.65
CA SER A 189 9.21 -29.77 11.86
C SER A 189 7.81 -29.58 12.47
N GLY A 190 6.89 -28.91 11.75
CA GLY A 190 5.55 -28.52 12.19
C GLY A 190 5.34 -27.01 12.40
N GLU A 191 6.36 -26.26 12.82
CA GLU A 191 6.27 -24.79 12.94
C GLU A 191 6.37 -24.10 11.58
N LEU A 192 7.04 -24.73 10.62
CA LEU A 192 7.08 -24.27 9.24
C LEU A 192 5.71 -24.36 8.59
N ASP A 193 5.01 -25.48 8.76
CA ASP A 193 3.66 -25.66 8.22
C ASP A 193 2.71 -24.64 8.85
N GLN A 194 2.82 -24.39 10.16
CA GLN A 194 2.04 -23.33 10.82
C GLN A 194 2.39 -21.93 10.29
N PHE A 195 3.67 -21.62 10.09
CA PHE A 195 4.09 -20.35 9.50
C PHE A 195 3.58 -20.20 8.06
N ILE A 196 3.63 -21.27 7.25
CA ILE A 196 3.10 -21.27 5.90
C ILE A 196 1.57 -21.10 5.95
N GLU A 197 0.85 -21.86 6.77
CA GLU A 197 -0.61 -21.78 6.91
C GLU A 197 -1.09 -20.42 7.43
N GLU A 198 -0.37 -19.83 8.40
CA GLU A 198 -0.69 -18.52 8.97
C GLU A 198 -0.53 -17.39 7.94
N PHE A 199 0.31 -17.59 6.92
CA PHE A 199 0.64 -16.55 5.94
C PHE A 199 0.27 -16.87 4.47
N SER A 200 -0.25 -18.07 4.18
CA SER A 200 -0.92 -18.42 2.91
C SER A 200 -2.22 -17.64 2.72
#